data_AF-A0A1B6HPM6-F1
#
_entry.id   AF-A0A1B6HPM6-F1
#
_cell.length_a   1.000
_cell.length_b   1.000
_cell.length_c   1.000
_cell.angle_alpha   90.00
_cell.angle_beta   90.00
_cell.angle_gamma   90.00
#
_symmetry.space_group_name_H-M   'P 1'
#
loop_
_entity.id
_entity.type
_entity.pdbx_description
1 polymer ?
#
loop_
_entity_poly.entity_id
_entity_poly.type
_entity_poly.pdbx_seq_one_letter_code
_entity_poly.pdbx_strand_id
1 'polypeptide(L)'
;MDNTEPVEKKRRLMHKYVNKKRESAKLSRVRGEAYVTVKGTVVPSKDFTLVSECCKNKCYEQFSLQDQSDMYDSFYNGQNKALQDAYLSACMTLSANTNISNNQ
;
A
#
# COMPACT_ATOMS: atom_id res chain seq x y z
N MET A 1 51.12 4.01 -8.19
CA MET A 1 49.88 3.88 -8.98
C MET A 1 48.85 3.27 -8.06
N ASP A 2 47.85 4.06 -7.70
CA ASP A 2 46.97 3.80 -6.56
C ASP A 2 45.85 2.83 -6.95
N ASN A 3 45.69 1.76 -6.16
CA ASN A 3 44.83 0.60 -6.41
C ASN A 3 43.38 0.88 -5.96
N THR A 4 42.75 1.93 -6.50
CA THR A 4 41.44 2.44 -6.03
C THR A 4 40.21 1.81 -6.70
N GLU A 5 40.37 1.13 -7.84
CA GLU A 5 39.24 0.51 -8.58
C GLU A 5 38.44 -0.58 -7.82
N PRO A 6 39.02 -1.46 -6.99
CA PRO A 6 38.27 -2.55 -6.37
C PRO A 6 37.24 -2.06 -5.33
N VAL A 7 37.56 -0.98 -4.63
CA VAL A 7 36.76 -0.44 -3.52
C VAL A 7 35.52 0.29 -4.03
N GLU A 8 35.68 1.11 -5.08
CA GLU A 8 34.54 1.84 -5.67
C GLU A 8 33.51 0.91 -6.30
N LYS A 9 33.97 -0.13 -7.01
CA LYS A 9 33.09 -1.12 -7.64
C LYS A 9 32.27 -1.86 -6.58
N LYS A 10 32.90 -2.27 -5.47
CA LYS A 10 32.23 -2.90 -4.33
C LYS A 10 31.17 -1.98 -3.70
N ARG A 11 31.47 -0.69 -3.53
CA ARG A 11 30.52 0.31 -3.01
C ARG A 11 29.29 0.46 -3.92
N ARG A 12 29.49 0.56 -5.24
CA ARG A 12 28.38 0.66 -6.22
C ARG A 12 27.49 -0.58 -6.19
N LEU A 13 28.08 -1.78 -6.12
CA LEU A 13 27.33 -3.03 -6.01
C LEU A 13 26.49 -3.09 -4.74
N MET A 14 27.07 -2.69 -3.60
CA MET A 14 26.34 -2.65 -2.33
C MET A 14 25.18 -1.65 -2.37
N HIS A 15 25.39 -0.46 -2.93
CA HIS A 15 24.32 0.54 -3.09
C HIS A 15 23.17 0.00 -3.96
N LYS A 16 23.49 -0.65 -5.09
CA LYS A 16 22.50 -1.28 -5.97
C LYS A 16 21.70 -2.37 -5.24
N TYR A 17 22.38 -3.21 -4.45
CA TYR A 17 21.73 -4.24 -3.65
C TYR A 17 20.78 -3.66 -2.60
N VAL A 18 21.23 -2.63 -1.86
CA VAL A 18 20.40 -1.95 -0.86
C VAL A 18 19.18 -1.30 -1.52
N ASN A 19 19.34 -0.65 -2.68
CA ASN A 19 18.21 -0.09 -3.42
C ASN A 19 17.24 -1.17 -3.90
N LYS A 20 17.74 -2.29 -4.43
CA LYS A 20 16.88 -3.42 -4.83
C LYS A 20 16.03 -3.93 -3.67
N LYS A 21 16.62 -4.07 -2.48
CA LYS A 21 15.88 -4.44 -1.26
C LYS A 21 14.82 -3.41 -0.88
N ARG A 22 15.16 -2.11 -0.97
CA ARG A 22 14.20 -1.02 -0.70
C ARG A 22 13.03 -1.03 -1.67
N GLU A 23 13.28 -1.19 -2.96
CA GLU A 23 12.22 -1.27 -3.97
C GLU A 23 11.35 -2.52 -3.78
N SER A 24 11.94 -3.67 -3.46
CA SER A 24 11.18 -4.87 -3.11
C SER A 24 10.25 -4.64 -1.91
N ALA A 25 10.76 -4.02 -0.84
CA ALA A 25 9.95 -3.72 0.34
C ALA A 25 8.83 -2.69 0.05
N LYS A 26 9.07 -1.74 -0.85
CA LYS A 26 8.02 -0.81 -1.31
C LYS A 26 6.92 -1.54 -2.08
N LEU A 27 7.28 -2.47 -2.97
CA LEU A 27 6.32 -3.26 -3.74
C LEU A 27 5.48 -4.17 -2.82
N SER A 28 6.12 -4.91 -1.91
CA SER A 28 5.41 -5.75 -0.95
C SER A 28 4.48 -4.94 -0.06
N ARG A 29 4.88 -3.73 0.38
CA ARG A 29 3.99 -2.81 1.11
C ARG A 29 2.75 -2.43 0.30
N VAL A 30 2.92 -2.07 -0.97
CA VAL A 30 1.78 -1.71 -1.84
C VAL A 30 0.85 -2.91 -1.96
N ARG A 31 1.37 -4.11 -2.14
CA ARG A 31 0.56 -5.33 -2.29
C ARG A 31 -0.03 -5.88 -0.99
N GLY A 32 0.29 -5.28 0.16
CA GLY A 32 -0.10 -5.82 1.46
C GLY A 32 0.64 -7.12 1.81
N GLU A 33 1.74 -7.45 1.15
CA GLU A 33 2.55 -8.63 1.45
C GLU A 33 3.46 -8.38 2.66
N ALA A 34 3.88 -9.46 3.33
CA ALA A 34 4.87 -9.37 4.39
C ALA A 34 6.22 -8.84 3.86
N TYR A 35 6.90 -8.00 4.64
CA TYR A 35 8.20 -7.45 4.26
C TYR A 35 9.08 -7.11 5.46
N VAL A 36 10.38 -6.94 5.22
CA VAL A 36 11.35 -6.54 6.26
C VAL A 36 11.70 -5.06 6.11
N THR A 37 11.59 -4.32 7.20
CA THR A 37 11.98 -2.90 7.25
C THR A 37 13.50 -2.73 7.19
N VAL A 38 13.98 -1.51 6.93
CA VAL A 38 15.41 -1.19 6.98
C VAL A 38 16.04 -1.47 8.35
N LYS A 39 15.24 -1.40 9.43
CA LYS A 39 15.66 -1.70 10.80
C LYS A 39 15.67 -3.21 11.13
N GLY A 40 15.28 -4.07 10.18
CA GLY A 40 15.22 -5.53 10.36
C GLY A 40 13.91 -6.06 10.95
N THR A 41 12.95 -5.20 11.27
CA THR A 41 11.62 -5.62 11.76
C THR A 41 10.81 -6.25 10.63
N VAL A 42 10.20 -7.40 10.89
CA VAL A 42 9.22 -8.05 9.99
C VAL A 42 7.87 -7.36 10.14
N VAL A 43 7.29 -6.95 9.02
CA VAL A 43 5.91 -6.49 8.91
C VAL A 43 5.11 -7.63 8.29
N PRO A 44 4.03 -8.11 8.94
CA PRO A 44 3.22 -9.20 8.43
C PRO A 44 2.41 -8.78 7.20
N SER A 45 1.87 -9.77 6.46
CA SER A 45 0.89 -9.52 5.42
C SER A 45 -0.34 -8.83 6.00
N LYS A 46 -1.02 -8.09 5.13
CA LYS A 46 -2.38 -7.66 5.35
C LYS A 46 -3.27 -8.78 4.87
N ASP A 47 -4.21 -9.16 5.73
CA ASP A 47 -5.24 -10.11 5.44
C ASP A 47 -6.58 -9.38 5.53
N PHE A 48 -7.55 -9.79 4.70
CA PHE A 48 -8.89 -9.24 4.78
C PHE A 48 -9.49 -9.54 6.16
N THR A 49 -10.03 -8.51 6.80
CA THR A 49 -10.78 -8.63 8.05
C THR A 49 -12.06 -7.84 7.88
N LEU A 50 -13.20 -8.48 8.16
CA LEU A 50 -14.49 -7.80 8.14
C LEU A 50 -14.49 -6.67 9.16
N VAL A 51 -14.81 -5.46 8.71
CA VAL A 51 -15.02 -4.31 9.59
C VAL A 51 -16.42 -4.43 10.17
N SER A 52 -16.49 -4.75 11.45
CA SER A 52 -17.73 -4.82 12.23
C SER A 52 -17.93 -3.63 13.16
N GLU A 53 -16.94 -2.74 13.26
CA GLU A 53 -16.97 -1.52 14.06
C GLU A 53 -16.00 -0.51 13.44
N CYS A 54 -16.40 0.76 13.32
CA CYS A 54 -15.53 1.79 12.75
C CYS A 54 -15.65 3.18 13.41
N CYS A 55 -16.87 3.66 13.63
CA CYS A 55 -17.15 4.98 14.17
C CYS A 55 -18.58 5.07 14.74
N LYS A 56 -18.91 6.16 15.43
CA LYS A 56 -20.25 6.39 16.02
C LYS A 56 -21.40 6.36 15.00
N ASN A 57 -21.11 6.73 13.76
CA ASN A 57 -22.08 6.72 12.67
C ASN A 57 -22.25 5.35 12.02
N LYS A 58 -21.53 4.33 12.51
CA LYS A 58 -21.61 2.94 12.05
C LYS A 58 -21.53 2.79 10.53
N CYS A 59 -20.62 3.51 9.87
CA CYS A 59 -20.51 3.49 8.41
C CYS A 59 -20.33 2.08 7.83
N TYR A 60 -19.76 1.15 8.59
CA TYR A 60 -19.63 -0.26 8.20
C TYR A 60 -20.97 -0.95 7.91
N GLU A 61 -22.09 -0.51 8.50
CA GLU A 61 -23.43 -1.07 8.23
C GLU A 61 -23.92 -0.76 6.81
N GLN A 62 -23.32 0.22 6.12
CA GLN A 62 -23.67 0.57 4.74
C GLN A 62 -22.98 -0.31 3.69
N PHE A 63 -22.01 -1.12 4.11
CA PHE A 63 -21.21 -1.95 3.20
C PHE A 63 -21.38 -3.41 3.58
N SER A 64 -21.81 -4.21 2.62
CA SER A 64 -21.89 -5.66 2.81
C SER A 64 -20.50 -6.29 2.96
N LEU A 65 -20.44 -7.54 3.44
CA LEU A 65 -19.20 -8.33 3.45
C LEU A 65 -18.54 -8.34 2.07
N GLN A 66 -19.34 -8.50 1.01
CA GLN A 66 -18.85 -8.53 -0.36
C GLN A 66 -18.23 -7.18 -0.74
N ASP A 67 -18.91 -6.06 -0.46
CA ASP A 67 -18.38 -4.73 -0.76
C ASP A 67 -17.05 -4.48 -0.04
N GLN A 68 -16.94 -4.90 1.22
CA GLN A 68 -15.70 -4.76 1.98
C GLN A 68 -14.56 -5.61 1.41
N SER A 69 -14.86 -6.85 0.98
CA SER A 69 -13.90 -7.72 0.30
C SER A 69 -13.44 -7.13 -1.03
N ASP A 70 -14.39 -6.64 -1.84
CA ASP A 70 -14.09 -6.05 -3.14
C ASP A 70 -13.26 -4.77 -3.02
N MET A 71 -13.53 -3.94 -2.00
CA MET A 71 -12.72 -2.76 -1.69
C MET A 71 -11.30 -3.16 -1.27
N TYR A 72 -11.17 -4.19 -0.43
CA TYR A 72 -9.88 -4.71 0.00
C TYR A 72 -9.05 -5.21 -1.20
N ASP A 73 -9.66 -6.05 -2.03
CA ASP A 73 -9.02 -6.62 -3.20
C ASP A 73 -8.65 -5.54 -4.21
N SER A 74 -9.56 -4.59 -4.47
CA SER A 74 -9.29 -3.47 -5.39
C SER A 74 -8.12 -2.62 -4.91
N PHE A 75 -8.01 -2.37 -3.60
CA PHE A 75 -6.93 -1.59 -3.03
C PHE A 75 -5.58 -2.33 -3.11
N TYR A 76 -5.52 -3.61 -2.74
CA TYR A 76 -4.26 -4.36 -2.68
C TYR A 76 -3.84 -5.05 -3.99
N ASN A 77 -4.76 -5.27 -4.95
CA ASN A 77 -4.43 -5.79 -6.30
C ASN A 77 -3.68 -4.78 -7.18
N GLY A 78 -3.60 -3.50 -6.77
CA GLY A 78 -2.83 -2.49 -7.46
C GLY A 78 -1.33 -2.81 -7.52
N GLN A 79 -0.73 -2.79 -8.71
CA GLN A 79 0.70 -3.12 -8.86
C GLN A 79 1.65 -2.03 -8.36
N ASN A 80 1.17 -0.78 -8.24
CA ASN A 80 1.99 0.35 -7.81
C ASN A 80 1.19 1.37 -6.98
N LYS A 81 1.92 2.21 -6.25
CA LYS A 81 1.34 3.20 -5.31
C LYS A 81 0.43 4.22 -5.99
N ALA A 82 0.73 4.63 -7.22
CA ALA A 82 -0.09 5.59 -7.95
C ALA A 82 -1.49 5.07 -8.24
N LEU A 83 -1.63 3.76 -8.56
CA LEU A 83 -2.94 3.13 -8.74
C LEU A 83 -3.73 3.07 -7.44
N GLN A 84 -3.08 2.76 -6.31
CA GLN A 84 -3.72 2.83 -4.99
C GLN A 84 -4.23 4.23 -4.65
N ASP A 85 -3.41 5.25 -4.90
CA ASP A 85 -3.78 6.64 -4.62
C ASP A 85 -4.91 7.11 -5.53
N ALA A 86 -4.89 6.72 -6.81
CA ALA A 86 -5.97 6.99 -7.75
C ALA A 86 -7.28 6.32 -7.30
N TYR A 87 -7.23 5.06 -6.85
CA TYR A 87 -8.39 4.36 -6.30
C TYR A 87 -8.99 5.10 -5.10
N LEU A 88 -8.16 5.47 -4.10
CA LEU A 88 -8.61 6.23 -2.94
C LEU A 88 -9.22 7.58 -3.33
N SER A 89 -8.58 8.28 -4.27
CA SER A 89 -9.07 9.57 -4.76
C SER A 89 -10.44 9.44 -5.46
N ALA A 90 -10.65 8.36 -6.22
CA ALA A 90 -11.93 8.09 -6.87
C ALA A 90 -13.03 7.82 -5.83
N CYS A 91 -12.75 7.02 -4.80
CA CYS A 91 -13.69 6.77 -3.70
C CYS A 91 -14.11 8.08 -2.99
N MET A 92 -13.15 8.97 -2.72
CA MET A 92 -13.44 10.25 -2.07
C MET A 92 -14.27 11.19 -2.96
N THR A 93 -13.98 11.25 -4.26
CA THR A 93 -14.70 12.12 -5.20
C THR A 93 -16.16 11.69 -5.37
N LEU A 94 -16.42 10.38 -5.43
CA LEU A 94 -17.77 9.84 -5.49
C LEU A 94 -18.58 10.18 -4.23
N SER A 95 -17.96 10.13 -3.05
CA SER A 95 -18.61 10.49 -1.79
C SER A 95 -19.02 11.97 -1.70
N ALA A 96 -18.28 12.87 -2.37
CA ALA A 96 -18.62 14.28 -2.43
C ALA A 96 -19.87 14.54 -3.28
N ASN A 97 -20.04 13.79 -4.38
CA ASN A 97 -21.18 13.95 -5.29
C ASN A 97 -22.48 13.40 -4.71
N THR A 98 -22.44 12.30 -3.94
CA THR A 98 -23.64 11.74 -3.28
C THR A 98 -24.23 12.67 -2.21
N ASN A 99 -23.40 13.49 -1.56
CA ASN A 99 -23.87 14.46 -0.57
C ASN A 99 -24.54 15.69 -1.20
N ILE A 100 -24.35 15.93 -2.50
CA ILE A 100 -24.99 17.04 -3.23
C ILE A 100 -26.41 16.65 -3.67
N SER A 101 -26.64 15.37 -4.01
CA SER A 101 -27.93 14.88 -4.51
C SER A 101 -28.98 14.61 -3.41
N ASN A 102 -28.58 14.41 -2.16
CA ASN A 102 -29.50 14.15 -1.05
C ASN A 102 -30.02 15.43 -0.35
N ASN A 103 -29.75 16.61 -0.91
CA ASN A 103 -30.19 17.92 -0.41
C ASN A 103 -31.13 18.64 -1.40
N GLN A 104 -31.79 17.91 -2.30
CA GLN A 104 -32.87 18.42 -3.17
C GLN A 104 -34.21 17.79 -2.80
#